data_AF-A0AAD5QDP3-F1
#
_entry.id   AF-A0AAD5QDP3-F1
#
_cell.length_a   1.000
_cell.length_b   1.000
_cell.length_c   1.000
_cell.angle_alpha   90.00
_cell.angle_beta   90.00
_cell.angle_gamma   90.00
#
_symmetry.space_group_name_H-M   'P 1'
#
loop_
_entity.id
_entity.type
_entity.pdbx_description
1 polymer ?
#
loop_
_entity_poly.entity_id
_entity_poly.type
_entity_poly.pdbx_seq_one_letter_code
_entity_poly.pdbx_strand_id
1 'polypeptide(L)'
;MEKEEVDEASSLCSAIQQMAQSSSQITLDDMGHVLRLVKLIHRLFIVDLERAMEQGMDALLWTTIKQLIDRIREEHGDGPNANFENAISLCISWLCDLSLSVYSKYQLPPIDIPSFVSLSTALRVEQTTCVPPAIGNSFLAFLCLRLGDLFRYKGDYDLCSHLYHCSLRAKPALGDAWNQLGVLATLKVKPLDSLYLNTRALHCPVPFTPAATNISNIFRNYAGKEVREDDSFSEQYLAVLAKCHFLMPVSDDAIARIGPQITNRKLLAAPLALLQPLGETPDEIRTRHNLIQLLSLAFNKITSLLLTNTHLRPDLLLCIVLLLRVPSVCRNEPALIAALSRSPQDVIFDSEKLETFRCFSESDPFEYPVNHGQIADHLAELLEQQEQDVNNLQPHATSRRRRRTVLCAPQQTQRIDVANH
;
A
#
# COMPACT_ATOMS: atom_id res chain seq x y z
N MET A 1 12.51 7.43 51.84
CA MET A 1 12.05 6.18 51.21
C MET A 1 10.84 6.54 50.39
N GLU A 2 11.09 7.20 49.26
CA GLU A 2 10.06 7.53 48.28
C GLU A 2 9.62 6.21 47.64
N LYS A 3 8.37 5.81 47.89
CA LYS A 3 7.74 4.78 47.08
C LYS A 3 7.61 5.39 45.69
N GLU A 4 8.39 4.90 44.73
CA GLU A 4 8.14 5.12 43.30
C GLU A 4 6.67 4.74 43.04
N GLU A 5 5.84 5.76 42.83
CA GLU A 5 4.47 5.58 42.39
C GLU A 5 4.56 5.04 40.95
N VAL A 6 4.37 3.74 40.79
CA VAL A 6 4.33 3.12 39.46
C VAL A 6 3.11 3.70 38.75
N ASP A 7 3.36 4.58 37.77
CA ASP A 7 2.36 5.11 36.85
C ASP A 7 1.46 3.98 36.32
N GLU A 8 0.13 4.18 36.34
CA GLU A 8 -0.88 3.16 36.00
C GLU A 8 -0.56 2.50 34.65
N ALA A 9 -0.11 3.30 33.67
CA ALA A 9 0.27 2.81 32.35
C ALA A 9 1.44 1.81 32.39
N SER A 10 2.45 2.04 33.25
CA SER A 10 3.58 1.12 33.44
C SER A 10 3.16 -0.18 34.11
N SER A 11 2.22 -0.11 35.06
CA SER A 11 1.61 -1.30 35.68
C SER A 11 0.84 -2.14 34.65
N LEU A 12 0.04 -1.48 33.80
CA LEU A 12 -0.71 -2.13 32.72
C LEU A 12 0.22 -2.80 31.71
N CYS A 13 1.28 -2.13 31.25
CA CYS A 13 2.27 -2.73 30.35
C CYS A 13 2.87 -4.01 30.94
N SER A 14 3.26 -3.96 32.22
CA SER A 14 3.84 -5.12 32.92
C SER A 14 2.84 -6.28 33.02
N ALA A 15 1.57 -6.00 33.35
CA ALA A 15 0.51 -7.00 33.44
C ALA A 15 0.20 -7.64 32.07
N ILE A 16 0.15 -6.83 31.00
CA ILE A 16 -0.06 -7.30 29.63
C ILE A 16 1.08 -8.22 29.20
N GLN A 17 2.33 -7.83 29.46
CA GLN A 17 3.50 -8.64 29.11
C GLN A 17 3.51 -10.00 29.82
N GLN A 18 3.22 -10.02 31.13
CA GLN A 18 3.10 -11.27 31.90
C GLN A 18 1.99 -12.19 31.34
N MET A 19 0.86 -11.60 30.97
CA MET A 19 -0.27 -12.33 30.40
C MET A 19 0.02 -12.85 28.97
N ALA A 20 0.71 -12.06 28.15
CA ALA A 20 1.10 -12.46 26.81
C ALA A 20 2.14 -13.62 26.85
N GLN A 21 3.09 -13.58 27.78
CA GLN A 21 4.12 -14.63 27.94
C GLN A 21 3.56 -15.95 28.50
N SER A 22 2.57 -15.89 29.38
CA SER A 22 1.89 -17.10 29.88
C SER A 22 1.07 -17.82 28.79
N SER A 23 0.75 -17.13 27.69
CA SER A 23 0.00 -17.70 26.56
C SER A 23 0.78 -18.76 25.77
N SER A 24 2.11 -18.84 25.93
CA SER A 24 2.94 -19.90 25.31
C SER A 24 2.83 -21.27 25.99
N GLN A 25 2.21 -21.35 27.18
CA GLN A 25 2.10 -22.59 27.97
C GLN A 25 0.65 -22.97 28.31
N ILE A 26 -0.31 -22.07 28.10
CA ILE A 26 -1.72 -22.29 28.40
C ILE A 26 -2.45 -22.64 27.09
N THR A 27 -3.06 -23.82 27.05
CA THR A 27 -4.03 -24.16 26.00
C THR A 27 -5.11 -23.08 25.98
N LEU A 28 -5.26 -22.39 24.85
CA LEU A 28 -6.14 -21.24 24.58
C LEU A 28 -7.66 -21.53 24.69
N ASP A 29 -8.04 -22.55 25.45
CA ASP A 29 -9.39 -23.00 25.78
C ASP A 29 -10.15 -21.96 26.66
N ASP A 30 -9.42 -21.04 27.28
CA ASP A 30 -10.00 -20.05 28.18
C ASP A 30 -10.32 -18.74 27.44
N MET A 31 -11.54 -18.64 26.89
CA MET A 31 -12.11 -17.36 26.45
C MET A 31 -11.99 -16.26 27.51
N GLY A 32 -11.93 -16.63 28.80
CA GLY A 32 -11.66 -15.72 29.90
C GLY A 32 -10.28 -15.07 29.84
N HIS A 33 -9.25 -15.80 29.39
CA HIS A 33 -7.91 -15.27 29.17
C HIS A 33 -7.88 -14.23 28.05
N VAL A 34 -8.45 -14.56 26.89
CA VAL A 34 -8.54 -13.65 25.74
C VAL A 34 -9.27 -12.37 26.14
N LEU A 35 -10.43 -12.51 26.79
CA LEU A 35 -11.22 -11.36 27.23
C LEU A 35 -10.45 -10.49 28.24
N ARG A 36 -9.69 -11.11 29.16
CA ARG A 36 -8.91 -10.35 30.15
C ARG A 36 -7.76 -9.59 29.48
N LEU A 37 -7.06 -10.21 28.54
CA LEU A 37 -5.98 -9.56 27.80
C LEU A 37 -6.49 -8.37 26.98
N VAL A 38 -7.60 -8.55 26.25
CA VAL A 38 -8.27 -7.48 25.49
C VAL A 38 -8.64 -6.32 26.40
N LYS A 39 -9.22 -6.60 27.58
CA LYS A 39 -9.59 -5.56 28.56
C LYS A 39 -8.39 -4.77 29.09
N LEU A 40 -7.26 -5.45 29.38
CA LEU A 40 -6.04 -4.77 29.82
C LEU A 40 -5.48 -3.87 28.72
N ILE A 41 -5.43 -4.36 27.48
CA ILE A 41 -4.98 -3.58 26.33
C ILE A 41 -5.89 -2.36 26.10
N HIS A 42 -7.22 -2.54 26.15
CA HIS A 42 -8.16 -1.43 26.04
C HIS A 42 -7.95 -0.39 27.14
N ARG A 43 -7.74 -0.84 28.39
CA ARG A 43 -7.46 0.07 29.50
C ARG A 43 -6.20 0.88 29.25
N LEU A 44 -5.15 0.28 28.71
CA LEU A 44 -3.91 0.99 28.38
C LEU A 44 -4.14 2.04 27.28
N PHE A 45 -4.88 1.72 26.21
CA PHE A 45 -5.27 2.69 25.19
C PHE A 45 -6.04 3.89 25.74
N ILE A 46 -6.90 3.65 26.73
CA ILE A 46 -7.67 4.71 27.38
C ILE A 46 -6.79 5.49 28.35
N VAL A 47 -5.87 4.86 29.09
CA VAL A 47 -5.03 5.55 30.08
C VAL A 47 -3.97 6.41 29.38
N ASP A 48 -3.26 5.82 28.41
CA ASP A 48 -2.13 6.42 27.69
C ASP A 48 -2.08 5.89 26.25
N LEU A 49 -2.80 6.56 25.34
CA LEU A 49 -2.85 6.20 23.91
C LEU A 49 -1.46 6.22 23.25
N GLU A 50 -0.62 7.19 23.61
CA GLU A 50 0.72 7.32 23.04
C GLU A 50 1.58 6.11 23.41
N ARG A 51 1.64 5.77 24.71
CA ARG A 51 2.37 4.59 25.18
C ARG A 51 1.79 3.29 24.61
N ALA A 52 0.47 3.18 24.48
CA ALA A 52 -0.16 2.00 23.88
C ALA A 52 0.31 1.78 22.43
N MET A 53 0.34 2.85 21.63
CA MET A 53 0.80 2.78 20.23
C MET A 53 2.30 2.53 20.14
N GLU A 54 3.12 3.16 20.98
CA GLU A 54 4.57 2.96 21.00
C GLU A 54 4.97 1.53 21.39
N GLN A 55 4.23 0.90 22.29
CA GLN A 55 4.46 -0.47 22.73
C GLN A 55 3.83 -1.53 21.80
N GLY A 56 3.23 -1.13 20.68
CA GLY A 56 2.63 -2.05 19.70
C GLY A 56 1.40 -2.81 20.22
N MET A 57 0.63 -2.19 21.12
CA MET A 57 -0.57 -2.80 21.70
C MET A 57 -1.68 -3.02 20.67
N ASP A 58 -1.69 -2.23 19.60
CA ASP A 58 -2.56 -2.40 18.44
C ASP A 58 -2.27 -3.73 17.71
N ALA A 59 -1.00 -4.02 17.45
CA ALA A 59 -0.57 -5.27 16.84
C ALA A 59 -0.88 -6.49 17.74
N LEU A 60 -0.65 -6.37 19.06
CA LEU A 60 -0.96 -7.42 20.02
C LEU A 60 -2.48 -7.67 20.12
N LEU A 61 -3.29 -6.60 20.17
CA LEU A 61 -4.74 -6.70 20.18
C LEU A 61 -5.25 -7.43 18.94
N TRP A 62 -4.78 -7.03 17.75
CA TRP A 62 -5.19 -7.69 16.52
C TRP A 62 -4.73 -9.15 16.46
N THR A 63 -3.50 -9.45 16.88
CA THR A 63 -3.01 -10.83 16.91
C THR A 63 -3.88 -11.71 17.80
N THR A 64 -4.27 -11.19 18.97
CA THR A 64 -5.18 -11.87 19.91
C THR A 64 -6.55 -12.13 19.29
N ILE A 65 -7.15 -11.10 18.66
CA ILE A 65 -8.43 -11.21 17.93
C ILE A 65 -8.32 -12.22 16.77
N LYS A 66 -7.25 -12.15 15.98
CA LYS A 66 -7.06 -13.00 14.81
C LYS A 66 -6.90 -14.47 15.20
N GLN A 67 -6.13 -14.76 16.24
CA GLN A 67 -5.97 -16.11 16.78
C GLN A 67 -7.30 -16.69 17.26
N LEU A 68 -8.15 -15.90 17.92
CA LEU A 68 -9.50 -16.33 18.29
C LEU A 68 -10.34 -16.70 17.06
N ILE A 69 -10.34 -15.83 16.05
CA ILE A 69 -11.10 -16.03 14.81
C ILE A 69 -10.62 -17.28 14.05
N ASP A 70 -9.30 -17.47 13.95
CA ASP A 70 -8.72 -18.59 13.23
C ASP A 70 -9.01 -19.93 13.91
N ARG A 71 -8.94 -19.99 15.24
CA ARG A 71 -9.34 -21.21 15.97
C ARG A 71 -10.79 -21.57 15.74
N ILE A 72 -11.71 -20.63 15.90
CA ILE A 72 -13.15 -20.87 15.69
C ILE A 72 -13.45 -21.29 14.25
N ARG A 73 -12.62 -20.82 13.29
CA ARG A 73 -12.67 -21.28 11.91
C ARG A 73 -12.11 -22.68 11.73
N GLU A 74 -11.01 -23.05 12.39
CA GLU A 74 -10.39 -24.38 12.31
C GLU A 74 -11.23 -25.47 12.99
N GLU A 75 -11.92 -25.14 14.08
CA GLU A 75 -12.85 -26.03 14.79
C GLU A 75 -14.06 -26.46 13.94
N HIS A 76 -14.30 -25.79 12.80
CA HIS A 76 -15.48 -25.98 11.98
C HIS A 76 -15.12 -26.05 10.50
N GLY A 77 -15.25 -27.23 9.88
CA GLY A 77 -15.10 -27.40 8.42
C GLY A 77 -16.08 -26.57 7.59
N ASP A 78 -16.33 -26.96 6.33
CA ASP A 78 -17.00 -26.15 5.28
C ASP A 78 -18.50 -25.77 5.47
N GLY A 79 -19.06 -25.80 6.70
CA GLY A 79 -20.46 -25.46 6.99
C GLY A 79 -20.70 -24.04 7.53
N PRO A 80 -21.93 -23.48 7.41
CA PRO A 80 -22.28 -22.19 8.00
C PRO A 80 -22.25 -22.26 9.53
N ASN A 81 -21.35 -21.48 10.14
CA ASN A 81 -21.08 -21.53 11.59
C ASN A 81 -21.59 -20.27 12.31
N ALA A 82 -22.68 -20.40 13.06
CA ALA A 82 -23.18 -19.33 13.93
C ALA A 82 -22.14 -18.87 14.97
N ASN A 83 -21.26 -19.75 15.43
CA ASN A 83 -20.19 -19.38 16.37
C ASN A 83 -19.11 -18.51 15.71
N PHE A 84 -18.82 -18.72 14.42
CA PHE A 84 -17.90 -17.86 13.67
C PHE A 84 -18.48 -16.45 13.54
N GLU A 85 -19.74 -16.33 13.12
CA GLU A 85 -20.43 -15.03 13.02
C GLU A 85 -20.54 -14.33 14.39
N ASN A 86 -20.81 -15.07 15.46
CA ASN A 86 -20.83 -14.55 16.82
C ASN A 86 -19.45 -14.04 17.26
N ALA A 87 -18.39 -14.79 16.95
CA ALA A 87 -17.01 -14.38 17.25
C ALA A 87 -16.60 -13.12 16.50
N ILE A 88 -16.91 -13.03 15.20
CA ILE A 88 -16.66 -11.80 14.43
C ILE A 88 -17.43 -10.62 15.03
N SER A 89 -18.70 -10.83 15.39
CA SER A 89 -19.54 -9.77 15.98
C SER A 89 -19.00 -9.31 17.35
N LEU A 90 -18.53 -10.24 18.18
CA LEU A 90 -17.87 -9.94 19.45
C LEU A 90 -16.60 -9.11 19.25
N CYS A 91 -15.76 -9.48 18.28
CA CYS A 91 -14.55 -8.73 17.96
C CYS A 91 -14.85 -7.32 17.42
N ILE A 92 -15.92 -7.17 16.62
CA ILE A 92 -16.40 -5.86 16.18
C ILE A 92 -16.81 -5.01 17.38
N SER A 93 -17.58 -5.57 18.33
CA SER A 93 -17.96 -4.87 19.56
C SER A 93 -16.75 -4.41 20.35
N TRP A 94 -15.74 -5.26 20.54
CA TRP A 94 -14.49 -4.87 21.21
C TRP A 94 -13.81 -3.66 20.55
N LEU A 95 -13.66 -3.66 19.23
CA LEU A 95 -13.02 -2.54 18.53
C LEU A 95 -13.88 -1.27 18.55
N CYS A 96 -15.21 -1.40 18.48
CA CYS A 96 -16.12 -0.26 18.61
C CYS A 96 -16.05 0.35 20.01
N ASP A 97 -16.11 -0.48 21.06
CA ASP A 97 -16.00 -0.04 22.45
C ASP A 97 -14.66 0.66 22.72
N LEU A 98 -13.57 0.10 22.20
CA LEU A 98 -12.25 0.74 22.25
C LEU A 98 -12.28 2.11 21.58
N SER A 99 -12.78 2.19 20.35
CA SER A 99 -12.82 3.44 19.58
C SER A 99 -13.60 4.52 20.31
N LEU A 100 -14.82 4.21 20.76
CA LEU A 100 -15.68 5.17 21.44
C LEU A 100 -15.04 5.67 22.75
N SER A 101 -14.37 4.77 23.49
CA SER A 101 -13.66 5.13 24.73
C SER A 101 -12.42 6.00 24.47
N VAL A 102 -11.71 5.77 23.36
CA VAL A 102 -10.58 6.63 22.95
C VAL A 102 -11.11 7.99 22.49
N TYR A 103 -12.19 8.03 21.71
CA TYR A 103 -12.83 9.27 21.26
C TYR A 103 -13.41 10.10 22.40
N SER A 104 -13.87 9.47 23.50
CA SER A 104 -14.39 10.20 24.65
C SER A 104 -13.27 10.90 25.43
N LYS A 105 -12.04 10.37 25.42
CA LYS A 105 -10.91 10.93 26.16
C LYS A 105 -9.98 11.79 25.31
N TYR A 106 -9.78 11.47 24.03
CA TYR A 106 -8.74 12.08 23.20
C TYR A 106 -9.27 12.87 22.00
N GLN A 107 -8.56 13.93 21.63
CA GLN A 107 -8.81 14.69 20.40
C GLN A 107 -8.15 13.98 19.21
N LEU A 108 -8.89 13.09 18.55
CA LEU A 108 -8.41 12.41 17.35
C LEU A 108 -8.55 13.28 16.09
N PRO A 109 -7.70 13.08 15.06
CA PRO A 109 -7.78 13.79 13.79
C PRO A 109 -9.16 13.68 13.12
N PRO A 110 -9.64 14.74 12.46
CA PRO A 110 -10.95 14.76 11.81
C PRO A 110 -10.88 13.99 10.48
N ILE A 111 -11.09 12.68 10.53
CA ILE A 111 -11.21 11.81 9.37
C ILE A 111 -12.67 11.40 9.23
N ASP A 112 -13.17 11.39 8.00
CA ASP A 112 -14.49 10.87 7.66
C ASP A 112 -14.55 9.35 7.93
N ILE A 113 -14.91 8.99 9.15
CA ILE A 113 -15.02 7.63 9.67
C ILE A 113 -16.49 7.42 10.06
N PRO A 114 -17.05 6.21 9.87
CA PRO A 114 -18.44 5.92 10.24
C PRO A 114 -18.79 6.31 11.69
N SER A 115 -20.02 6.78 11.89
CA SER A 115 -20.50 7.25 13.20
C SER A 115 -20.60 6.15 14.26
N PHE A 116 -20.70 4.87 13.89
CA PHE A 116 -20.77 3.78 14.87
C PHE A 116 -19.43 3.51 15.59
N VAL A 117 -18.33 4.08 15.07
CA VAL A 117 -16.98 3.99 15.65
C VAL A 117 -16.37 5.36 15.92
N SER A 118 -17.16 6.43 15.86
CA SER A 118 -16.71 7.79 16.17
C SER A 118 -17.74 8.53 17.03
N LEU A 119 -17.27 9.46 17.86
CA LEU A 119 -18.15 10.33 18.64
C LEU A 119 -18.11 11.75 18.08
N SER A 120 -19.29 12.30 17.83
CA SER A 120 -19.47 13.73 17.55
C SER A 120 -18.85 14.55 18.67
N THR A 121 -18.16 15.63 18.31
CA THR A 121 -17.57 16.57 19.27
C THR A 121 -18.61 17.14 20.24
N ALA A 122 -19.86 17.28 19.79
CA ALA A 122 -20.98 17.77 20.61
C ALA A 122 -21.40 16.81 21.73
N LEU A 123 -21.03 15.53 21.65
CA LEU A 123 -21.39 14.50 22.65
C LEU A 123 -20.32 14.33 23.74
N ARG A 124 -19.25 15.15 23.71
CA ARG A 124 -18.13 15.04 24.65
C ARG A 124 -18.44 15.85 25.91
N VAL A 125 -18.50 15.18 27.05
CA VAL A 125 -18.83 15.78 28.36
C VAL A 125 -17.58 16.37 29.04
N GLU A 126 -16.39 15.84 28.73
CA GLU A 126 -15.12 16.16 29.42
C GLU A 126 -14.12 16.92 28.54
N GLN A 127 -13.15 17.59 29.20
CA GLN A 127 -11.97 18.14 28.54
C GLN A 127 -11.13 17.00 27.94
N THR A 128 -11.28 16.78 26.64
CA THR A 128 -10.45 15.80 25.92
C THR A 128 -8.98 16.21 25.88
N THR A 129 -8.08 15.23 26.02
CA THR A 129 -6.63 15.39 25.91
C THR A 129 -6.19 15.44 24.45
N CYS A 130 -5.31 16.38 24.10
CA CYS A 130 -4.67 16.42 22.78
C CYS A 130 -3.64 15.29 22.67
N VAL A 131 -3.58 14.64 21.51
CA VAL A 131 -2.54 13.65 21.18
C VAL A 131 -1.77 14.10 19.94
N PRO A 132 -0.49 13.71 19.79
CA PRO A 132 0.24 13.99 18.57
C PRO A 132 -0.54 13.45 17.35
N PRO A 133 -0.71 14.23 16.26
CA PRO A 133 -1.48 13.79 15.09
C PRO A 133 -0.99 12.47 14.50
N ALA A 134 0.31 12.19 14.55
CA ALA A 134 0.90 10.94 14.10
C ALA A 134 0.40 9.72 14.89
N ILE A 135 0.23 9.87 16.21
CA ILE A 135 -0.30 8.82 17.10
C ILE A 135 -1.78 8.60 16.79
N GLY A 136 -2.58 9.68 16.76
CA GLY A 136 -4.00 9.61 16.44
C GLY A 136 -4.28 9.00 15.06
N ASN A 137 -3.52 9.40 14.04
CA ASN A 137 -3.60 8.82 12.69
C ASN A 137 -3.21 7.34 12.67
N SER A 138 -2.21 6.93 13.46
CA SER A 138 -1.79 5.53 13.54
C SER A 138 -2.88 4.66 14.19
N PHE A 139 -3.49 5.14 15.27
CA PHE A 139 -4.63 4.48 15.91
C PHE A 139 -5.82 4.36 14.96
N LEU A 140 -6.22 5.45 14.29
CA LEU A 140 -7.34 5.43 13.36
C LEU A 140 -7.08 4.53 12.15
N ALA A 141 -5.85 4.50 11.63
CA ALA A 141 -5.46 3.60 10.56
C ALA A 141 -5.60 2.14 10.98
N PHE A 142 -5.05 1.78 12.15
CA PHE A 142 -5.21 0.46 12.74
C PHE A 142 -6.69 0.07 12.90
N LEU A 143 -7.47 0.92 13.56
CA LEU A 143 -8.87 0.65 13.88
C LEU A 143 -9.68 0.41 12.60
N CYS A 144 -9.58 1.31 11.63
CA CYS A 144 -10.32 1.21 10.38
C CYS A 144 -9.90 -0.02 9.58
N LEU A 145 -8.59 -0.33 9.52
CA LEU A 145 -8.09 -1.52 8.86
C LEU A 145 -8.68 -2.80 9.48
N ARG A 146 -8.67 -2.92 10.81
CA ARG A 146 -9.11 -4.15 11.48
C ARG A 146 -10.61 -4.32 11.49
N LEU A 147 -11.37 -3.23 11.65
CA LEU A 147 -12.82 -3.28 11.41
C LEU A 147 -13.12 -3.66 9.96
N GLY A 148 -12.39 -3.12 8.98
CA GLY A 148 -12.51 -3.51 7.58
C GLY A 148 -12.28 -5.00 7.36
N ASP A 149 -11.27 -5.59 8.01
CA ASP A 149 -11.02 -7.03 7.99
C ASP A 149 -12.19 -7.85 8.56
N LEU A 150 -12.79 -7.41 9.67
CA LEU A 150 -13.93 -8.08 10.30
C LEU A 150 -15.20 -7.99 9.44
N PHE A 151 -15.51 -6.82 8.89
CA PHE A 151 -16.65 -6.67 7.97
C PHE A 151 -16.47 -7.45 6.67
N ARG A 152 -15.23 -7.58 6.17
CA ARG A 152 -14.94 -8.48 5.06
C ARG A 152 -15.26 -9.93 5.40
N TYR A 153 -14.95 -10.38 6.62
CA TYR A 153 -15.28 -11.74 7.06
C TYR A 153 -16.79 -11.97 7.16
N LYS A 154 -17.58 -10.94 7.50
CA LYS A 154 -19.07 -10.99 7.46
C LYS A 154 -19.66 -10.87 6.05
N GLY A 155 -18.84 -10.57 5.03
CA GLY A 155 -19.29 -10.34 3.66
C GLY A 155 -19.84 -8.94 3.38
N ASP A 156 -19.72 -7.98 4.30
CA ASP A 156 -20.07 -6.57 4.04
C ASP A 156 -18.92 -5.85 3.32
N TYR A 157 -18.87 -6.05 2.01
CA TYR A 157 -17.78 -5.57 1.17
C TYR A 157 -17.80 -4.05 0.94
N ASP A 158 -18.93 -3.39 1.08
CA ASP A 158 -19.04 -1.95 0.86
C ASP A 158 -18.56 -1.17 2.08
N LEU A 159 -19.00 -1.58 3.28
CA LEU A 159 -18.48 -1.00 4.52
C LEU A 159 -16.99 -1.33 4.71
N CYS A 160 -16.59 -2.57 4.42
CA CYS A 160 -15.19 -2.97 4.38
C CYS A 160 -14.34 -2.06 3.48
N SER A 161 -14.79 -1.81 2.24
CA SER A 161 -14.09 -0.91 1.30
C SER A 161 -13.98 0.51 1.86
N HIS A 162 -15.06 1.04 2.43
CA HIS A 162 -15.06 2.38 3.02
C HIS A 162 -14.05 2.48 4.17
N LEU A 163 -14.03 1.50 5.07
CA LEU A 163 -13.10 1.44 6.20
C LEU A 163 -11.63 1.32 5.77
N TYR A 164 -11.30 0.53 4.75
CA TYR A 164 -9.94 0.51 4.22
C TYR A 164 -9.52 1.85 3.62
N HIS A 165 -10.43 2.56 2.96
CA HIS A 165 -10.15 3.93 2.51
C HIS A 165 -9.99 4.91 3.67
N CYS A 166 -10.75 4.78 4.77
CA CYS A 166 -10.51 5.54 6.00
C CYS A 166 -9.11 5.29 6.54
N SER A 167 -8.67 4.03 6.57
CA SER A 167 -7.32 3.65 7.01
C SER A 167 -6.23 4.30 6.15
N LEU A 168 -6.42 4.33 4.82
CA LEU A 168 -5.48 4.98 3.92
C LEU A 168 -5.46 6.50 4.06
N ARG A 169 -6.60 7.14 4.32
CA ARG A 169 -6.64 8.58 4.62
C ARG A 169 -5.90 8.90 5.91
N ALA A 170 -6.02 8.04 6.93
CA ALA A 170 -5.33 8.20 8.19
C ALA A 170 -3.80 8.01 8.05
N LYS A 171 -3.38 6.95 7.35
CA LYS A 171 -1.95 6.63 7.20
C LYS A 171 -1.66 5.93 5.87
N PRO A 172 -1.48 6.68 4.77
CA PRO A 172 -1.26 6.11 3.42
C PRO A 172 0.09 5.40 3.27
N ALA A 173 1.00 5.59 4.23
CA ALA A 173 2.33 5.00 4.26
C ALA A 173 2.34 3.48 4.55
N LEU A 174 1.27 2.94 5.12
CA LEU A 174 1.17 1.52 5.50
C LEU A 174 0.63 0.67 4.35
N GLY A 175 1.35 -0.39 3.99
CA GLY A 175 0.99 -1.26 2.87
C GLY A 175 -0.22 -2.15 3.11
N ASP A 176 -0.59 -2.40 4.37
CA ASP A 176 -1.66 -3.31 4.73
C ASP A 176 -3.00 -2.93 4.07
N ALA A 177 -3.44 -1.68 4.22
CA ALA A 177 -4.74 -1.24 3.68
C ALA A 177 -4.76 -1.25 2.14
N TRP A 178 -3.64 -0.94 1.49
CA TRP A 178 -3.48 -1.10 0.05
C TRP A 178 -3.65 -2.57 -0.36
N ASN A 179 -3.00 -3.50 0.34
CA ASN A 179 -3.12 -4.93 0.09
C ASN A 179 -4.55 -5.42 0.29
N GLN A 180 -5.23 -5.00 1.36
CA GLN A 180 -6.61 -5.45 1.63
C GLN A 180 -7.60 -4.95 0.57
N LEU A 181 -7.43 -3.72 0.06
CA LEU A 181 -8.19 -3.25 -1.10
C LEU A 181 -7.87 -4.07 -2.36
N GLY A 182 -6.61 -4.49 -2.54
CA GLY A 182 -6.22 -5.39 -3.63
C GLY A 182 -6.92 -6.75 -3.53
N VAL A 183 -6.99 -7.34 -2.34
CA VAL A 183 -7.77 -8.57 -2.07
C VAL A 183 -9.25 -8.35 -2.42
N LEU A 184 -9.84 -7.23 -2.01
CA LEU A 184 -11.23 -6.91 -2.31
C LEU A 184 -11.47 -6.73 -3.82
N ALA A 185 -10.53 -6.11 -4.54
CA ALA A 185 -10.59 -5.98 -5.99
C ALA A 185 -10.51 -7.35 -6.68
N THR A 186 -9.71 -8.29 -6.18
CA THR A 186 -9.69 -9.68 -6.66
C THR A 186 -11.04 -10.36 -6.46
N LEU A 187 -11.66 -10.22 -5.28
CA LEU A 187 -12.99 -10.78 -5.00
C LEU A 187 -14.07 -10.20 -5.92
N LYS A 188 -13.94 -8.92 -6.29
CA LYS A 188 -14.84 -8.23 -7.24
C LYS A 188 -14.46 -8.47 -8.72
N VAL A 189 -13.54 -9.38 -9.02
CA VAL A 189 -13.06 -9.74 -10.37
C VAL A 189 -12.53 -8.52 -11.14
N LYS A 190 -11.78 -7.65 -10.45
CA LYS A 190 -11.12 -6.45 -10.99
C LYS A 190 -9.60 -6.61 -10.97
N PRO A 191 -9.01 -7.37 -11.91
CA PRO A 191 -7.58 -7.72 -11.86
C PRO A 191 -6.65 -6.51 -12.02
N LEU A 192 -7.03 -5.48 -12.79
CA LEU A 192 -6.24 -4.25 -12.93
C LEU A 192 -6.20 -3.43 -11.64
N ASP A 193 -7.35 -3.24 -10.98
CA ASP A 193 -7.40 -2.56 -9.69
C ASP A 193 -6.61 -3.37 -8.64
N SER A 194 -6.77 -4.69 -8.64
CA SER A 194 -6.01 -5.57 -7.73
C SER A 194 -4.51 -5.46 -7.96
N LEU A 195 -4.04 -5.50 -9.21
CA LEU A 195 -2.63 -5.33 -9.54
C LEU A 195 -2.12 -3.97 -9.05
N TYR A 196 -2.81 -2.88 -9.36
CA TYR A 196 -2.45 -1.54 -8.92
C TYR A 196 -2.31 -1.44 -7.40
N LEU A 197 -3.32 -1.92 -6.67
CA LEU A 197 -3.38 -1.82 -5.21
C LEU A 197 -2.31 -2.69 -4.53
N ASN A 198 -2.04 -3.90 -5.04
CA ASN A 198 -0.94 -4.73 -4.54
C ASN A 198 0.43 -4.11 -4.87
N THR A 199 0.59 -3.48 -6.05
CA THR A 199 1.81 -2.74 -6.37
C THR A 199 2.01 -1.54 -5.44
N ARG A 200 0.94 -0.80 -5.10
CA ARG A 200 1.00 0.26 -4.08
C ARG A 200 1.42 -0.29 -2.72
N ALA A 201 0.85 -1.41 -2.30
CA ALA A 201 1.19 -2.07 -1.04
C ALA A 201 2.66 -2.50 -0.96
N LEU A 202 3.22 -2.99 -2.07
CA LEU A 202 4.61 -3.43 -2.14
C LEU A 202 5.61 -2.26 -2.14
N HIS A 203 5.20 -1.11 -2.67
CA HIS A 203 6.08 0.04 -2.86
C HIS A 203 5.67 1.25 -2.02
N CYS A 204 4.99 1.10 -0.89
CA CYS A 204 4.76 2.21 0.04
C CYS A 204 5.93 2.39 1.03
N PRO A 205 6.02 3.48 1.81
CA PRO A 205 7.08 3.70 2.80
C PRO A 205 7.25 2.57 3.81
N VAL A 206 6.16 1.90 4.19
CA VAL A 206 6.18 0.67 4.99
C VAL A 206 5.60 -0.46 4.14
N PRO A 207 6.43 -1.15 3.34
CA PRO A 207 5.99 -2.17 2.39
C PRO A 207 5.25 -3.34 3.04
N PHE A 208 4.20 -3.81 2.38
CA PHE A 208 3.57 -5.10 2.68
C PHE A 208 4.08 -6.17 1.72
N THR A 209 5.19 -6.82 2.08
CA THR A 209 5.89 -7.77 1.21
C THR A 209 5.04 -8.96 0.73
N PRO A 210 4.02 -9.48 1.46
CA PRO A 210 3.17 -10.54 0.93
C PRO A 210 2.40 -10.16 -0.34
N ALA A 211 2.21 -8.85 -0.62
CA ALA A 211 1.58 -8.38 -1.85
C ALA A 211 2.31 -8.86 -3.13
N ALA A 212 3.61 -9.15 -3.06
CA ALA A 212 4.36 -9.74 -4.17
C ALA A 212 3.79 -11.11 -4.61
N THR A 213 3.28 -11.91 -3.67
CA THR A 213 2.62 -13.19 -3.97
C THR A 213 1.30 -12.97 -4.69
N ASN A 214 0.52 -11.96 -4.27
CA ASN A 214 -0.73 -11.60 -4.94
C ASN A 214 -0.50 -11.15 -6.38
N ILE A 215 0.51 -10.30 -6.61
CA ILE A 215 0.93 -9.86 -7.95
C ILE A 215 1.33 -11.07 -8.81
N SER A 216 2.15 -11.96 -8.25
CA SER A 216 2.59 -13.18 -8.95
C SER A 216 1.42 -14.11 -9.29
N ASN A 217 0.43 -14.23 -8.41
CA ASN A 217 -0.80 -15.00 -8.66
C ASN A 217 -1.62 -14.41 -9.81
N ILE A 218 -1.75 -13.08 -9.87
CA ILE A 218 -2.40 -12.40 -10.99
C ILE A 218 -1.64 -12.72 -12.28
N PHE A 219 -0.32 -12.50 -12.34
CA PHE A 219 0.44 -12.71 -13.56
C PHE A 219 0.45 -14.17 -14.04
N ARG A 220 0.45 -15.15 -13.14
CA ARG A 220 0.34 -16.57 -13.54
C ARG A 220 -0.91 -16.86 -14.38
N ASN A 221 -2.03 -16.16 -14.15
CA ASN A 221 -3.26 -16.32 -14.91
C ASN A 221 -3.19 -15.74 -16.34
N TYR A 222 -2.17 -14.92 -16.65
CA TYR A 222 -2.04 -14.22 -17.93
C TYR A 222 -0.75 -14.56 -18.69
N ALA A 223 0.26 -15.15 -18.05
CA ALA A 223 1.56 -15.43 -18.67
C ALA A 223 1.47 -16.30 -19.93
N GLY A 224 0.62 -17.33 -19.89
CA GLY A 224 0.39 -18.27 -20.99
C GLY A 224 -0.58 -17.76 -22.06
N LYS A 225 -1.25 -16.62 -21.86
CA LYS A 225 -2.16 -16.07 -22.86
C LYS A 225 -1.37 -15.46 -24.02
N GLU A 226 -1.83 -15.68 -25.25
CA GLU A 226 -1.37 -14.91 -26.41
C GLU A 226 -1.96 -13.49 -26.33
N VAL A 227 -1.25 -12.51 -26.85
CA VAL A 227 -1.72 -11.12 -26.88
C VAL A 227 -2.37 -10.87 -28.22
N ARG A 228 -3.67 -11.12 -28.32
CA ARG A 228 -4.41 -10.97 -29.58
C ARG A 228 -4.97 -9.58 -29.73
N GLU A 229 -5.19 -9.14 -30.97
CA GLU A 229 -5.75 -7.81 -31.25
C GLU A 229 -7.21 -7.66 -30.82
N ASP A 230 -7.98 -8.75 -30.86
CA ASP A 230 -9.40 -8.81 -30.52
C ASP A 230 -9.68 -8.86 -29.00
N ASP A 231 -8.65 -9.13 -28.19
CA ASP A 231 -8.77 -9.17 -26.73
C ASP A 231 -9.06 -7.78 -26.15
N SER A 232 -9.66 -7.73 -24.96
CA SER A 232 -9.84 -6.46 -24.26
C SER A 232 -8.50 -5.81 -23.90
N PHE A 233 -8.44 -4.48 -23.82
CA PHE A 233 -7.23 -3.76 -23.36
C PHE A 233 -6.69 -4.32 -22.04
N SER A 234 -7.59 -4.63 -21.10
CA SER A 234 -7.22 -5.13 -19.78
C SER A 234 -6.49 -6.47 -19.87
N GLU A 235 -6.96 -7.38 -20.73
CA GLU A 235 -6.34 -8.68 -20.92
C GLU A 235 -5.01 -8.58 -21.65
N GLN A 236 -4.94 -7.79 -22.73
CA GLN A 236 -3.70 -7.55 -23.46
C GLN A 236 -2.64 -6.94 -22.54
N TYR A 237 -2.99 -5.90 -21.78
CA TYR A 237 -2.08 -5.23 -20.85
C TYR A 237 -1.59 -6.18 -19.74
N LEU A 238 -2.48 -6.96 -19.13
CA LEU A 238 -2.09 -7.94 -18.11
C LEU A 238 -1.20 -9.06 -18.68
N ALA A 239 -1.47 -9.53 -19.89
CA ALA A 239 -0.64 -10.53 -20.57
C ALA A 239 0.75 -9.98 -20.92
N VAL A 240 0.86 -8.74 -21.40
CA VAL A 240 2.14 -8.06 -21.63
C VAL A 240 2.93 -7.96 -20.32
N LEU A 241 2.32 -7.46 -19.25
CA LEU A 241 3.01 -7.33 -17.96
C LEU A 241 3.39 -8.68 -17.36
N ALA A 242 2.54 -9.70 -17.48
CA ALA A 242 2.85 -11.04 -17.01
C ALA A 242 4.05 -11.63 -17.77
N LYS A 243 4.10 -11.46 -19.09
CA LYS A 243 5.24 -11.88 -19.90
C LYS A 243 6.51 -11.14 -19.49
N CYS A 244 6.46 -9.82 -19.29
CA CYS A 244 7.58 -9.05 -18.75
C CYS A 244 8.04 -9.56 -17.37
N HIS A 245 7.11 -9.81 -16.45
CA HIS A 245 7.42 -10.32 -15.12
C HIS A 245 8.14 -11.68 -15.14
N PHE A 246 7.73 -12.59 -16.03
CA PHE A 246 8.36 -13.90 -16.22
C PHE A 246 9.47 -13.90 -17.29
N LEU A 247 9.93 -12.72 -17.71
CA LEU A 247 11.00 -12.53 -18.72
C LEU A 247 10.73 -13.21 -20.07
N MET A 248 9.46 -13.41 -20.42
CA MET A 248 9.03 -13.99 -21.68
C MET A 248 9.03 -12.95 -22.81
N PRO A 249 9.20 -13.38 -24.08
CA PRO A 249 9.08 -12.47 -25.23
C PRO A 249 7.70 -11.81 -25.33
N VAL A 250 7.70 -10.55 -25.76
CA VAL A 250 6.51 -9.76 -26.09
C VAL A 250 6.72 -9.19 -27.48
N SER A 251 5.70 -9.21 -28.34
CA SER A 251 5.78 -8.63 -29.68
C SER A 251 5.75 -7.10 -29.64
N ASP A 252 6.58 -6.44 -30.44
CA ASP A 252 6.63 -4.98 -30.56
C ASP A 252 5.28 -4.35 -30.93
N ASP A 253 4.51 -5.05 -31.75
CA ASP A 253 3.17 -4.65 -32.18
C ASP A 253 2.18 -4.56 -31.00
N ALA A 254 2.21 -5.53 -30.08
CA ALA A 254 1.46 -5.45 -28.83
C ALA A 254 1.91 -4.26 -27.96
N ILE A 255 3.21 -3.98 -27.87
CA ILE A 255 3.74 -2.83 -27.12
C ILE A 255 3.25 -1.52 -27.74
N ALA A 256 3.30 -1.41 -29.07
CA ALA A 256 2.85 -0.25 -29.83
C ALA A 256 1.36 0.04 -29.65
N ARG A 257 0.52 -1.00 -29.57
CA ARG A 257 -0.92 -0.87 -29.30
C ARG A 257 -1.23 -0.47 -27.85
N ILE A 258 -0.53 -1.08 -26.89
CA ILE A 258 -0.87 -0.95 -25.45
C ILE A 258 -0.26 0.31 -24.84
N GLY A 259 0.98 0.65 -25.18
CA GLY A 259 1.70 1.79 -24.61
C GLY A 259 0.91 3.10 -24.60
N PRO A 260 0.34 3.53 -25.75
CA PRO A 260 -0.45 4.77 -25.82
C PRO A 260 -1.73 4.76 -24.98
N GLN A 261 -2.23 3.60 -24.54
CA GLN A 261 -3.45 3.53 -23.73
C GLN A 261 -3.19 3.69 -22.22
N ILE A 262 -1.92 3.70 -21.81
CA ILE A 262 -1.48 3.83 -20.41
C ILE A 262 -1.46 5.33 -20.04
N THR A 263 -2.63 5.95 -19.97
CA THR A 263 -2.76 7.40 -19.75
C THR A 263 -3.26 7.75 -18.34
N ASN A 264 -3.06 6.86 -17.37
CA ASN A 264 -3.37 7.14 -15.97
C ASN A 264 -2.40 6.44 -15.01
N ARG A 265 -2.30 6.99 -13.79
CA ARG A 265 -1.35 6.56 -12.75
C ARG A 265 -1.49 5.09 -12.37
N LYS A 266 -2.73 4.56 -12.35
CA LYS A 266 -2.97 3.17 -11.98
C LYS A 266 -2.29 2.19 -12.95
N LEU A 267 -2.29 2.54 -14.23
CA LEU A 267 -1.65 1.75 -15.29
C LEU A 267 -0.13 2.00 -15.40
N LEU A 268 0.42 3.01 -14.74
CA LEU A 268 1.86 3.26 -14.72
C LEU A 268 2.57 2.52 -13.58
N ALA A 269 1.89 2.29 -12.47
CA ALA A 269 2.51 1.74 -11.26
C ALA A 269 3.16 0.37 -11.50
N ALA A 270 2.47 -0.57 -12.16
CA ALA A 270 2.98 -1.93 -12.36
C ALA A 270 4.18 -2.01 -13.32
N PRO A 271 4.18 -1.36 -14.51
CA PRO A 271 5.36 -1.34 -15.38
C PRO A 271 6.58 -0.71 -14.70
N LEU A 272 6.40 0.37 -13.93
CA LEU A 272 7.50 0.97 -13.15
C LEU A 272 8.04 -0.02 -12.10
N ALA A 273 7.15 -0.67 -11.35
CA ALA A 273 7.52 -1.67 -10.34
C ALA A 273 8.26 -2.87 -10.95
N LEU A 274 7.90 -3.29 -12.17
CA LEU A 274 8.58 -4.36 -12.89
C LEU A 274 9.93 -3.93 -13.47
N LEU A 275 10.07 -2.66 -13.85
CA LEU A 275 11.31 -2.12 -14.41
C LEU A 275 12.42 -1.97 -13.35
N GLN A 276 12.06 -1.56 -12.14
CA GLN A 276 12.98 -1.24 -11.05
C GLN A 276 13.97 -2.37 -10.67
N PRO A 277 13.54 -3.65 -10.52
CA PRO A 277 14.44 -4.71 -10.07
C PRO A 277 15.22 -5.41 -11.19
N LEU A 278 14.99 -5.09 -12.47
CA LEU A 278 15.66 -5.80 -13.58
C LEU A 278 17.18 -5.63 -13.50
N GLY A 279 17.90 -6.73 -13.76
CA GLY A 279 19.36 -6.75 -13.90
C GLY A 279 19.85 -6.58 -15.34
N GLU A 280 20.95 -7.26 -15.66
CA GLU A 280 21.69 -7.14 -16.92
C GLU A 280 21.76 -8.47 -17.70
N THR A 281 20.94 -9.47 -17.34
CA THR A 281 20.86 -10.69 -18.16
C THR A 281 20.17 -10.40 -19.51
N PRO A 282 20.43 -11.19 -20.57
CA PRO A 282 19.84 -10.93 -21.88
C PRO A 282 18.31 -10.83 -21.87
N ASP A 283 17.64 -11.68 -21.09
CA ASP A 283 16.18 -11.67 -20.95
C ASP A 283 15.67 -10.47 -20.13
N GLU A 284 16.42 -10.05 -19.10
CA GLU A 284 16.13 -8.82 -18.35
C GLU A 284 16.36 -7.56 -19.19
N ILE A 285 17.39 -7.52 -20.04
CA ILE A 285 17.65 -6.41 -20.97
C ILE A 285 16.52 -6.30 -22.00
N ARG A 286 16.08 -7.43 -22.58
CA ARG A 286 14.91 -7.46 -23.48
C ARG A 286 13.66 -6.94 -22.77
N THR A 287 13.41 -7.42 -21.56
CA THR A 287 12.25 -6.99 -20.76
C THR A 287 12.33 -5.50 -20.42
N ARG A 288 13.53 -5.01 -20.07
CA ARG A 288 13.79 -3.58 -19.83
C ARG A 288 13.47 -2.75 -21.06
N HIS A 289 13.92 -3.18 -22.23
CA HIS A 289 13.60 -2.52 -23.50
C HIS A 289 12.08 -2.44 -23.73
N ASN A 290 11.38 -3.56 -23.56
CA ASN A 290 9.92 -3.61 -23.72
C ASN A 290 9.20 -2.65 -22.77
N LEU A 291 9.59 -2.62 -21.50
CA LEU A 291 8.98 -1.74 -20.49
C LEU A 291 9.30 -0.25 -20.74
N ILE A 292 10.54 0.07 -21.13
CA ILE A 292 10.92 1.44 -21.50
C ILE A 292 10.11 1.91 -22.70
N GLN A 293 10.01 1.09 -23.77
CA GLN A 293 9.22 1.44 -24.95
C GLN A 293 7.74 1.64 -24.59
N LEU A 294 7.17 0.76 -23.77
CA LEU A 294 5.79 0.88 -23.29
C LEU A 294 5.55 2.20 -22.55
N LEU A 295 6.45 2.57 -21.63
CA LEU A 295 6.39 3.80 -20.85
C LEU A 295 6.66 5.06 -21.69
N SER A 296 7.56 5.00 -22.68
CA SER A 296 7.80 6.11 -23.61
C SER A 296 6.60 6.39 -24.51
N LEU A 297 5.90 5.35 -24.97
CA LEU A 297 4.66 5.50 -25.73
C LEU A 297 3.55 6.12 -24.87
N ALA A 298 3.47 5.72 -23.59
CA ALA A 298 2.58 6.33 -22.61
C ALA A 298 2.89 7.82 -22.41
N PHE A 299 4.16 8.17 -22.19
CA PHE A 299 4.64 9.55 -22.07
C PHE A 299 4.21 10.40 -23.27
N ASN A 300 4.49 9.91 -24.49
CA ASN A 300 4.13 10.63 -25.72
C ASN A 300 2.63 10.89 -25.82
N LYS A 301 1.79 9.90 -25.47
CA LYS A 301 0.34 10.09 -25.49
C LYS A 301 -0.11 11.08 -24.42
N ILE A 302 0.39 10.97 -23.20
CA ILE A 302 0.04 11.85 -22.08
C ILE A 302 0.40 13.31 -22.43
N THR A 303 1.60 13.55 -22.95
CA THR A 303 2.04 14.88 -23.38
C THR A 303 1.17 15.42 -24.51
N SER A 304 0.85 14.59 -25.51
CA SER A 304 -0.08 14.97 -26.58
C SER A 304 -1.45 15.37 -26.03
N LEU A 305 -2.01 14.60 -25.09
CA LEU A 305 -3.27 14.93 -24.43
C LEU A 305 -3.18 16.26 -23.67
N LEU A 306 -2.12 16.48 -22.90
CA LEU A 306 -1.90 17.73 -22.17
C LEU A 306 -1.85 18.94 -23.11
N LEU A 307 -1.18 18.83 -24.25
CA LEU A 307 -1.03 19.91 -25.22
C LEU A 307 -2.30 20.17 -26.05
N THR A 308 -3.16 19.17 -26.23
CA THR A 308 -4.45 19.35 -26.92
C THR A 308 -5.55 19.97 -26.04
N ASN A 309 -5.40 19.92 -24.71
CA ASN A 309 -6.38 20.47 -23.78
C ASN A 309 -6.10 21.95 -23.49
N THR A 310 -7.16 22.74 -23.30
CA THR A 310 -7.05 24.16 -22.94
C THR A 310 -6.52 24.37 -21.52
N HIS A 311 -6.64 23.36 -20.66
CA HIS A 311 -6.17 23.36 -19.28
C HIS A 311 -5.30 22.13 -19.01
N LEU A 312 -4.21 22.35 -18.29
CA LEU A 312 -3.33 21.27 -17.84
C LEU A 312 -4.06 20.44 -16.80
N ARG A 313 -4.29 19.17 -17.13
CA ARG A 313 -5.01 18.23 -16.28
C ARG A 313 -4.12 17.69 -15.16
N PRO A 314 -4.47 17.91 -13.87
CA PRO A 314 -3.67 17.44 -12.74
C PRO A 314 -3.36 15.94 -12.75
N ASP A 315 -4.33 15.11 -13.15
CA ASP A 315 -4.16 13.65 -13.19
C ASP A 315 -3.14 13.19 -14.23
N LEU A 316 -3.08 13.86 -15.38
CA LEU A 316 -2.08 13.61 -16.43
C LEU A 316 -0.70 14.16 -16.04
N LEU A 317 -0.63 15.31 -15.40
CA LEU A 317 0.63 15.85 -14.89
C LEU A 317 1.26 14.93 -13.83
N LEU A 318 0.47 14.36 -12.93
CA LEU A 318 0.96 13.38 -11.96
C LEU A 318 1.42 12.07 -12.63
N CYS A 319 0.95 11.76 -13.86
CA CYS A 319 1.54 10.68 -14.66
C CYS A 319 2.92 11.07 -15.21
N ILE A 320 3.11 12.32 -15.65
CA ILE A 320 4.42 12.85 -16.07
C ILE A 320 5.41 12.80 -14.90
N VAL A 321 4.99 13.19 -13.69
CA VAL A 321 5.79 13.08 -12.46
C VAL A 321 6.29 11.65 -12.23
N LEU A 322 5.41 10.65 -12.36
CA LEU A 322 5.80 9.25 -12.23
C LEU A 322 6.82 8.80 -13.28
N LEU A 323 6.61 9.22 -14.53
CA LEU A 323 7.48 8.85 -15.65
C LEU A 323 8.86 9.51 -15.54
N LEU A 324 8.93 10.75 -15.06
CA LEU A 324 10.19 11.48 -14.86
C LEU A 324 11.11 10.86 -13.80
N ARG A 325 10.61 9.94 -12.95
CA ARG A 325 11.46 9.13 -12.07
C ARG A 325 12.37 8.15 -12.83
N VAL A 326 12.08 7.93 -14.12
CA VAL A 326 12.87 7.11 -15.04
C VAL A 326 13.21 7.95 -16.29
N PRO A 327 14.23 8.83 -16.24
CA PRO A 327 14.51 9.80 -17.30
C PRO A 327 14.58 9.21 -18.72
N SER A 328 15.05 7.97 -18.87
CA SER A 328 15.16 7.27 -20.16
C SER A 328 13.81 6.97 -20.84
N VAL A 329 12.68 7.07 -20.14
CA VAL A 329 11.35 6.92 -20.77
C VAL A 329 10.81 8.25 -21.29
N CYS A 330 11.36 9.36 -20.81
CA CYS A 330 10.91 10.72 -21.12
C CYS A 330 11.78 11.34 -22.22
N ARG A 331 11.25 12.37 -22.86
CA ARG A 331 12.01 13.22 -23.77
C ARG A 331 11.69 14.68 -23.48
N ASN A 332 12.60 15.56 -23.87
CA ASN A 332 12.34 16.99 -23.77
C ASN A 332 11.15 17.39 -24.65
N GLU A 333 10.24 18.19 -24.09
CA GLU A 333 9.02 18.65 -24.74
C GLU A 333 8.86 20.17 -24.53
N PRO A 334 9.49 21.00 -25.38
CA PRO A 334 9.52 22.46 -25.19
C PRO A 334 8.13 23.10 -25.14
N ALA A 335 7.18 22.54 -25.89
CA ALA A 335 5.80 23.01 -25.88
C ALA A 335 5.11 22.80 -24.53
N LEU A 336 5.38 21.66 -23.86
CA LEU A 336 4.83 21.36 -22.54
C LEU A 336 5.49 22.22 -21.47
N ILE A 337 6.81 22.40 -21.55
CA ILE A 337 7.56 23.32 -20.67
C ILE A 337 6.97 24.74 -20.77
N ALA A 338 6.80 25.26 -21.98
CA ALA A 338 6.20 26.58 -22.19
C ALA A 338 4.73 26.67 -21.72
N ALA A 339 3.97 25.57 -21.74
CA ALA A 339 2.63 25.54 -21.18
C ALA A 339 2.64 25.57 -19.64
N LEU A 340 3.54 24.81 -19.01
CA LEU A 340 3.72 24.76 -17.56
C LEU A 340 4.18 26.11 -17.00
N SER A 341 5.18 26.76 -17.62
CA SER A 341 5.70 28.06 -17.17
C SER A 341 4.69 29.21 -17.29
N ARG A 342 3.65 29.07 -18.13
CA ARG A 342 2.57 30.05 -18.26
C ARG A 342 1.38 29.77 -17.32
N SER A 343 1.37 28.62 -16.65
CA SER A 343 0.26 28.23 -15.79
C SER A 343 0.27 29.05 -14.49
N PRO A 344 -0.85 29.69 -14.11
CA PRO A 344 -0.94 30.44 -12.85
C PRO A 344 -1.14 29.55 -11.62
N GLN A 345 -1.40 28.25 -11.82
CA GLN A 345 -1.52 27.29 -10.74
C GLN A 345 -0.13 26.87 -10.29
N ASP A 346 0.13 26.95 -8.99
CA ASP A 346 1.43 26.55 -8.45
C ASP A 346 1.40 25.06 -8.08
N VAL A 347 0.51 24.64 -7.18
CA VAL A 347 0.50 23.28 -6.62
C VAL A 347 -0.51 22.35 -7.30
N ILE A 348 -0.07 21.13 -7.60
CA ILE A 348 -0.89 20.06 -8.18
C ILE A 348 -1.52 19.24 -7.05
N PHE A 349 -2.86 19.19 -7.01
CA PHE A 349 -3.57 18.39 -6.02
C PHE A 349 -3.41 16.90 -6.30
N ASP A 350 -2.85 16.17 -5.33
CA ASP A 350 -2.66 14.73 -5.41
C ASP A 350 -3.55 13.97 -4.40
N SER A 351 -4.65 13.46 -4.93
CA SER A 351 -5.60 12.64 -4.18
C SER A 351 -5.09 11.24 -3.83
N GLU A 352 -4.06 10.73 -4.51
CA GLU A 352 -3.58 9.35 -4.35
C GLU A 352 -2.27 9.25 -3.57
N LYS A 353 -1.73 10.39 -3.11
CA LYS A 353 -0.52 10.47 -2.27
C LYS A 353 0.67 9.75 -2.89
N LEU A 354 1.05 10.15 -4.08
CA LEU A 354 2.18 9.69 -4.88
C LEU A 354 3.52 9.75 -4.12
N GLU A 355 3.67 10.71 -3.19
CA GLU A 355 4.76 10.77 -2.21
C GLU A 355 4.93 9.47 -1.39
N THR A 356 3.85 8.71 -1.25
CA THR A 356 3.81 7.39 -0.61
C THR A 356 3.95 6.22 -1.57
N PHE A 357 4.28 6.46 -2.84
CA PHE A 357 4.70 5.42 -3.77
C PHE A 357 6.21 5.53 -3.99
N ARG A 358 6.98 4.62 -3.40
CA ARG A 358 8.44 4.59 -3.33
C ARG A 358 9.12 3.83 -4.47
N CYS A 359 8.38 3.43 -5.49
CA CYS A 359 9.01 2.91 -6.70
C CYS A 359 9.88 4.01 -7.33
N PHE A 360 11.16 3.72 -7.55
CA PHE A 360 12.19 4.68 -7.95
C PHE A 360 12.33 5.90 -7.02
N SER A 361 12.08 5.77 -5.71
CA SER A 361 12.19 6.93 -4.80
C SER A 361 13.61 7.48 -4.63
N GLU A 362 14.64 6.65 -4.84
CA GLU A 362 16.05 7.10 -4.80
C GLU A 362 16.39 8.05 -5.97
N SER A 363 15.59 8.01 -7.03
CA SER A 363 15.70 8.85 -8.22
C SER A 363 14.44 9.69 -8.42
N ASP A 364 13.64 9.91 -7.37
CA ASP A 364 12.48 10.79 -7.42
C ASP A 364 12.97 12.23 -7.32
N PRO A 365 12.90 13.02 -8.41
CA PRO A 365 13.51 14.33 -8.42
C PRO A 365 12.62 15.39 -7.72
N PHE A 366 11.40 15.01 -7.31
CA PHE A 366 10.39 15.93 -6.82
C PHE A 366 10.37 16.08 -5.29
N GLU A 367 10.16 17.32 -4.84
CA GLU A 367 9.67 17.62 -3.50
C GLU A 367 8.14 17.75 -3.54
N TYR A 368 7.44 17.13 -2.59
CA TYR A 368 5.98 17.11 -2.53
C TYR A 368 5.46 18.18 -1.54
N PRO A 369 4.34 18.86 -1.84
CA PRO A 369 3.47 18.67 -3.01
C PRO A 369 4.07 19.25 -4.29
N VAL A 370 3.87 18.55 -5.40
CA VAL A 370 4.48 18.90 -6.69
C VAL A 370 3.86 20.16 -7.27
N ASN A 371 4.68 21.02 -7.87
CA ASN A 371 4.26 22.21 -8.61
C ASN A 371 4.60 22.14 -10.11
N HIS A 372 4.01 23.04 -10.91
CA HIS A 372 4.27 23.09 -12.36
C HIS A 372 5.71 23.44 -12.71
N GLY A 373 6.38 24.29 -11.91
CA GLY A 373 7.76 24.69 -12.10
C GLY A 373 8.73 23.50 -12.04
N GLN A 374 8.61 22.69 -11.00
CA GLN A 374 9.41 21.47 -10.83
C GLN A 374 9.29 20.52 -12.03
N ILE A 375 8.09 20.33 -12.58
CA ILE A 375 7.90 19.49 -13.78
C ILE A 375 8.60 20.11 -14.99
N ALA A 376 8.49 21.43 -15.17
CA ALA A 376 9.11 22.15 -16.28
C ALA A 376 10.65 22.07 -16.22
N ASP A 377 11.21 22.28 -15.03
CA ASP A 377 12.66 22.24 -14.79
C ASP A 377 13.23 20.84 -15.09
N HIS A 378 12.62 19.78 -14.55
CA HIS A 378 13.08 18.40 -14.83
C HIS A 378 12.90 17.97 -16.28
N LEU A 379 11.88 18.49 -16.99
CA LEU A 379 11.76 18.26 -18.44
C LEU A 379 12.85 19.00 -19.23
N ALA A 380 13.28 20.18 -18.78
CA ALA A 380 14.36 20.95 -19.40
C ALA A 380 15.72 20.25 -19.21
N GLU A 381 15.98 19.73 -18.01
CA GLU A 381 17.21 18.98 -17.67
C GLU A 381 17.45 17.75 -18.57
N LEU A 382 16.39 17.15 -19.15
CA LEU A 382 16.52 16.03 -20.10
C LEU A 382 17.31 16.40 -21.37
N LEU A 383 17.34 17.68 -21.78
CA LEU A 383 18.16 18.13 -22.92
C LEU A 383 19.65 18.06 -22.60
N GLU A 384 20.03 18.56 -21.42
CA GLU A 384 21.42 18.66 -21.00
C GLU A 384 22.06 17.27 -20.86
N GLN A 385 21.27 16.29 -20.39
CA GLN A 385 21.72 14.90 -20.29
C GLN A 385 21.91 14.24 -21.66
N GLN A 386 21.01 14.48 -22.62
CA GLN A 386 21.13 13.96 -23.98
C GLN A 386 22.33 14.54 -24.72
N GLU A 387 22.65 15.83 -24.51
CA GLU A 387 23.84 16.46 -25.09
C GLU A 387 25.14 15.97 -24.44
N GLN A 388 25.14 15.64 -23.14
CA GLN A 388 26.31 15.09 -22.45
C GLN A 388 26.59 13.63 -22.83
N ASP A 389 25.57 12.78 -22.98
CA ASP A 389 25.75 11.38 -23.38
C ASP A 389 26.28 11.24 -24.83
N VAL A 390 25.92 12.16 -25.73
CA VAL A 390 26.48 12.23 -27.09
C VAL A 390 27.96 12.63 -27.07
N ASN A 391 28.38 13.46 -26.10
CA ASN A 391 29.76 13.92 -25.96
C ASN A 391 30.66 12.95 -25.16
N ASN A 392 30.10 12.05 -24.35
CA ASN A 392 30.83 11.13 -23.45
C ASN A 392 30.96 9.69 -23.97
N LEU A 393 30.98 9.47 -25.29
CA LEU A 393 31.34 8.17 -25.88
C LEU A 393 32.85 7.85 -25.70
N GLN A 394 33.29 7.66 -24.46
CA GLN A 394 34.49 6.90 -24.08
C GLN A 394 34.15 5.92 -22.93
N PRO A 395 34.71 4.70 -22.93
CA PRO A 395 34.23 3.64 -22.07
C PRO A 395 34.79 3.76 -20.65
N HIS A 396 33.95 4.09 -19.68
CA HIS A 396 34.29 3.93 -18.27
C HIS A 396 33.42 2.88 -17.58
N ALA A 397 34.11 2.04 -16.79
CA ALA A 397 33.63 0.83 -16.17
C ALA A 397 32.53 1.09 -15.13
N THR A 398 31.45 0.34 -15.24
CA THR A 398 30.28 0.38 -14.36
C THR A 398 30.59 -0.15 -12.97
N SER A 399 30.29 0.68 -11.96
CA SER A 399 30.29 0.34 -10.54
C SER A 399 29.25 -0.74 -10.22
N ARG A 400 29.70 -1.82 -9.55
CA ARG A 400 28.87 -2.93 -9.08
C ARG A 400 27.83 -2.47 -8.05
N ARG A 401 26.57 -2.36 -8.46
CA ARG A 401 25.42 -2.36 -7.52
C ARG A 401 25.10 -3.79 -7.08
N ARG A 402 24.82 -3.96 -5.78
CA ARG A 402 24.53 -5.24 -5.12
C ARG A 402 23.27 -5.88 -5.73
N ARG A 403 23.38 -7.18 -6.05
CA ARG A 403 22.29 -8.06 -6.48
C ARG A 403 21.11 -7.97 -5.49
N ARG A 404 19.93 -7.56 -5.96
CA ARG A 404 18.65 -7.95 -5.39
C ARG A 404 17.98 -8.89 -6.38
N THR A 405 17.62 -10.05 -5.86
CA THR A 405 16.99 -11.15 -6.57
C THR A 405 15.72 -10.67 -7.28
N VAL A 406 15.54 -11.12 -8.53
CA VAL A 406 14.25 -11.21 -9.22
C VAL A 406 13.19 -11.68 -8.22
N LEU A 407 11.96 -11.16 -8.33
CA LEU A 407 10.78 -11.43 -7.50
C LEU A 407 10.46 -12.95 -7.37
N CYS A 408 11.32 -13.67 -6.67
CA CYS A 408 11.11 -15.03 -6.21
C CYS A 408 10.94 -14.93 -4.70
N ALA A 409 9.74 -15.29 -4.23
CA ALA A 409 9.53 -15.54 -2.82
C ALA A 409 10.61 -16.50 -2.31
N PRO A 410 11.19 -16.28 -1.10
CA PRO A 410 11.99 -17.32 -0.48
C PRO A 410 11.11 -18.56 -0.31
N GLN A 411 11.54 -19.69 -0.86
CA GLN A 411 10.99 -20.99 -0.46
C GLN A 411 11.15 -21.08 1.06
N GLN A 412 10.03 -21.13 1.78
CA GLN A 412 10.04 -21.54 3.18
C GLN A 412 10.51 -23.00 3.20
N THR A 413 11.77 -23.21 3.54
CA THR A 413 12.23 -24.52 4.00
C THR A 413 11.50 -24.79 5.31
N GLN A 414 10.47 -25.64 5.27
CA GLN A 414 9.93 -26.28 6.46
C GLN A 414 11.09 -27.01 7.15
N ARG A 415 11.62 -26.44 8.23
CA ARG A 415 12.37 -27.22 9.22
C ARG A 415 11.33 -28.00 10.01
N ILE A 416 11.14 -29.25 9.58
CA ILE A 416 10.63 -30.30 10.44
C ILE A 416 11.82 -30.70 11.32
N ASP A 417 11.89 -30.17 12.54
CA ASP A 417 12.76 -30.74 13.56
C ASP A 417 12.02 -31.93 14.19
N VAL A 418 12.29 -33.11 13.63
CA VAL A 418 12.09 -34.40 14.29
C VAL A 418 13.32 -34.69 15.15
N ALA A 419 13.17 -34.75 16.48
CA ALA A 419 13.95 -35.59 17.40
C ALA A 419 13.42 -35.42 18.84
N ASN A 420 12.70 -36.41 19.37
CA ASN A 420 13.23 -37.42 20.31
C ASN A 420 13.57 -36.88 21.72
N HIS A 421 12.55 -36.67 22.56
CA HIS A 421 12.24 -37.49 23.75
C HIS A 421 11.14 -36.85 24.59
#